data_AF-A0A7V3KE06-F1
#
_entry.id   AF-A0A7V3KE06-F1
#
_cell.length_a   1.000
_cell.length_b   1.000
_cell.length_c   1.000
_cell.angle_alpha   90.00
_cell.angle_beta   90.00
_cell.angle_gamma   90.00
#
_symmetry.space_group_name_H-M   'P 1'
#
loop_
_entity.id
_entity.type
_entity.pdbx_description
1 polymer ?
#
loop_
_entity_poly.entity_id
_entity_poly.type
_entity_poly.pdbx_seq_one_letter_code
_entity_poly.pdbx_strand_id
1 'polypeptide(L)'
;MRKYFLAITFFSLLNIISGLGAMAEEENKPEAGSTVPTTAESVSRVEQEIQNRVKELIKLINQEPNILAVNPKAKIIKDTNWRPYNPDGSVNQDFKVVPDDSVPEIAQALQIEQNRVKWTKELIDIGLPAVPEMVKTVLDQGYKYRHFIVYGLSQIKDIRTVPAILKFFSEGIEQEKLAKTLEQMELKEEAVRAREEGTHKKKTALEALKVLSGKDFGEEYQKWEEWWKETEKQIGPVELPKTYEAKGASSPSQQYKKSANEQNPQSGESKP
;
A
#
# COMPACT_ATOMS: atom_id res chain seq x y z
N MET A 1 -38.92 -15.91 -12.07
CA MET A 1 -38.72 -14.87 -13.09
C MET A 1 -37.33 -14.27 -12.92
N ARG A 2 -36.55 -14.32 -14.02
CA ARG A 2 -35.25 -13.66 -14.34
C ARG A 2 -34.07 -13.79 -13.35
N LYS A 3 -33.16 -14.69 -13.72
CA LYS A 3 -31.72 -14.72 -13.40
C LYS A 3 -30.99 -13.79 -14.40
N TYR A 4 -30.02 -12.99 -13.96
CA TYR A 4 -29.04 -12.36 -14.85
C TYR A 4 -27.64 -12.90 -14.53
N PHE A 5 -27.12 -13.67 -15.47
CA PHE A 5 -25.71 -14.00 -15.65
C PHE A 5 -25.09 -12.86 -16.47
N LEU A 6 -23.95 -12.29 -16.05
CA LEU A 6 -23.07 -11.55 -16.94
C LEU A 6 -21.72 -12.26 -16.94
N ALA A 7 -21.47 -13.01 -18.01
CA ALA A 7 -20.16 -13.46 -18.42
C ALA A 7 -19.56 -12.34 -19.29
N ILE A 8 -18.37 -11.84 -18.93
CA ILE A 8 -17.57 -11.00 -19.81
C ILE A 8 -16.30 -11.79 -20.13
N THR A 9 -16.29 -12.33 -21.34
CA THR A 9 -15.12 -12.89 -22.03
C THR A 9 -14.32 -11.75 -22.63
N PHE A 10 -13.02 -11.63 -22.30
CA PHE A 10 -12.11 -10.73 -23.01
C PHE A 10 -11.08 -11.54 -23.83
N PHE A 11 -11.38 -11.56 -25.13
CA PHE A 11 -10.52 -11.59 -26.31
C PHE A 11 -9.09 -12.15 -26.21
N SER A 12 -8.94 -13.32 -26.84
CA SER A 12 -7.70 -13.78 -27.47
C SER A 12 -7.31 -12.85 -28.62
N LEU A 13 -6.05 -12.40 -28.65
CA LEU A 13 -5.39 -11.88 -29.85
C LEU A 13 -4.23 -12.80 -30.21
N LEU A 14 -4.53 -13.79 -31.04
CA LEU A 14 -3.57 -14.59 -31.79
C LEU A 14 -4.04 -14.59 -33.26
N ASN A 15 -3.08 -14.40 -34.18
CA ASN A 15 -3.14 -14.55 -35.64
C ASN A 15 -3.60 -13.34 -36.48
N ILE A 16 -2.62 -12.71 -37.14
CA ILE A 16 -2.52 -12.51 -38.62
C ILE A 16 -0.99 -12.54 -38.87
N ILE A 17 -0.36 -13.38 -39.70
CA ILE A 17 -0.39 -13.39 -41.17
C ILE A 17 0.16 -14.76 -41.66
N SER A 18 -0.57 -15.40 -42.58
CA SER A 18 -0.06 -16.41 -43.51
C SER A 18 -0.58 -16.07 -44.91
N GLY A 19 0.30 -16.13 -45.91
CA GLY A 19 0.08 -15.83 -47.33
C GLY A 19 1.39 -15.31 -47.93
N LEU A 20 2.36 -16.14 -48.33
CA LEU A 20 2.46 -17.00 -49.54
C LEU A 20 2.53 -16.19 -50.85
N GLY A 21 3.70 -16.22 -51.53
CA GLY A 21 3.78 -16.13 -52.99
C GLY A 21 4.74 -15.12 -53.64
N ALA A 22 5.85 -15.67 -54.17
CA ALA A 22 6.53 -15.32 -55.44
C ALA A 22 7.45 -14.07 -55.57
N MET A 23 8.75 -14.39 -55.76
CA MET A 23 9.66 -13.94 -56.83
C MET A 23 9.65 -12.47 -57.26
N ALA A 24 10.67 -11.72 -56.88
CA ALA A 24 11.41 -10.83 -57.77
C ALA A 24 12.82 -10.59 -57.20
N GLU A 25 13.80 -10.93 -58.02
CA GLU A 25 15.21 -10.63 -57.90
C GLU A 25 15.38 -9.15 -58.32
N GLU A 26 15.76 -8.26 -57.39
CA GLU A 26 16.15 -6.90 -57.75
C GLU A 26 17.18 -6.34 -56.76
N GLU A 27 18.08 -5.55 -57.32
CA GLU A 27 19.42 -5.26 -56.85
C GLU A 27 19.50 -4.34 -55.62
N ASN A 28 20.30 -4.80 -54.67
CA ASN A 28 21.30 -4.06 -53.90
C ASN A 28 21.25 -2.51 -53.95
N LYS A 29 20.68 -1.89 -52.92
CA LYS A 29 20.96 -0.51 -52.49
C LYS A 29 20.96 -0.43 -50.96
N PRO A 30 22.01 0.11 -50.31
CA PRO A 30 22.06 0.19 -48.86
C PRO A 30 21.23 1.39 -48.38
N GLU A 31 19.98 1.14 -47.99
CA GLU A 31 19.17 2.14 -47.28
C GLU A 31 19.45 2.11 -45.77
N ALA A 32 19.47 3.30 -45.21
CA ALA A 32 19.95 3.61 -43.88
C ALA A 32 19.13 2.93 -42.78
N GLY A 33 19.83 2.20 -41.91
CA GLY A 33 19.57 1.96 -40.49
C GLY A 33 18.15 2.19 -39.98
N SER A 34 17.20 1.33 -40.36
CA SER A 34 15.97 1.14 -39.60
C SER A 34 16.19 -0.03 -38.64
N THR A 35 16.72 0.28 -37.45
CA THR A 35 16.83 -0.70 -36.36
C THR A 35 15.44 -0.92 -35.77
N VAL A 36 14.74 -1.95 -36.24
CA VAL A 36 13.54 -2.46 -35.56
C VAL A 36 13.96 -2.87 -34.14
N PRO A 37 13.39 -2.28 -33.08
CA PRO A 37 13.80 -2.61 -31.72
C PRO A 37 13.53 -4.08 -31.43
N THR A 38 14.52 -4.74 -30.85
CA THR A 38 14.46 -6.17 -30.54
C THR A 38 13.41 -6.41 -29.46
N THR A 39 12.71 -7.55 -29.47
CA THR A 39 11.64 -7.88 -28.50
C THR A 39 12.08 -7.68 -27.03
N ALA A 40 13.35 -7.95 -26.71
CA ALA A 40 13.92 -7.73 -25.38
C ALA A 40 14.00 -6.24 -24.96
N GLU A 41 14.30 -5.33 -25.89
CA GLU A 41 14.36 -3.89 -25.61
C GLU A 41 12.97 -3.30 -25.39
N SER A 42 11.97 -3.78 -26.15
CA SER A 42 10.58 -3.37 -25.97
C SER A 42 10.01 -3.79 -24.61
N VAL A 43 10.34 -4.99 -24.13
CA VAL A 43 9.91 -5.50 -22.82
C VAL A 43 10.53 -4.70 -21.67
N SER A 44 11.83 -4.39 -21.76
CA SER A 44 12.55 -3.56 -20.77
C SER A 44 11.94 -2.16 -20.64
N ARG A 45 11.51 -1.56 -21.77
CA ARG A 45 10.86 -0.24 -21.76
C ARG A 45 9.52 -0.24 -21.05
N VAL A 46 8.66 -1.21 -21.33
CA VAL A 46 7.34 -1.34 -20.69
C VAL A 46 7.51 -1.54 -19.17
N GLU A 47 8.47 -2.34 -18.76
CA GLU A 47 8.77 -2.56 -17.35
C GLU A 47 9.22 -1.27 -16.64
N GLN A 48 10.05 -0.45 -17.27
CA GLN A 48 10.43 0.85 -16.74
C GLN A 48 9.25 1.82 -16.63
N GLU A 49 8.36 1.84 -17.61
CA GLU A 49 7.15 2.67 -17.60
C GLU A 49 6.23 2.27 -16.43
N ILE A 50 6.04 0.97 -16.19
CA ILE A 50 5.30 0.47 -15.03
C ILE A 50 5.96 0.92 -13.72
N GLN A 51 7.27 0.75 -13.58
CA GLN A 51 7.99 1.15 -12.35
C GLN A 51 7.95 2.66 -12.10
N ASN A 52 8.03 3.46 -13.15
CA ASN A 52 7.89 4.90 -13.05
C ASN A 52 6.47 5.29 -12.60
N ARG A 53 5.44 4.62 -13.15
CA ARG A 53 4.05 4.85 -12.75
C ARG A 53 3.80 4.47 -11.30
N VAL A 54 4.34 3.35 -10.84
CA VAL A 54 4.26 2.92 -9.43
C VAL A 54 4.84 4.00 -8.51
N LYS A 55 6.03 4.50 -8.81
CA LYS A 55 6.69 5.56 -8.02
C LYS A 55 5.89 6.86 -8.02
N GLU A 56 5.33 7.25 -9.17
CA GLU A 56 4.48 8.43 -9.27
C GLU A 56 3.22 8.30 -8.41
N LEU A 57 2.53 7.17 -8.46
CA LEU A 57 1.35 6.90 -7.65
C LEU A 57 1.66 6.94 -6.16
N ILE A 58 2.78 6.34 -5.74
CA ILE A 58 3.23 6.40 -4.34
C ILE A 58 3.53 7.83 -3.89
N LYS A 59 4.16 8.63 -4.76
CA LYS A 59 4.40 10.05 -4.51
C LYS A 59 3.10 10.83 -4.35
N LEU A 60 2.13 10.59 -5.24
CA LEU A 60 0.81 11.22 -5.18
C LEU A 60 0.05 10.85 -3.91
N ILE A 61 0.05 9.56 -3.53
CA ILE A 61 -0.55 9.09 -2.26
C ILE A 61 0.07 9.80 -1.06
N ASN A 62 1.37 10.05 -1.11
CA ASN A 62 2.07 10.69 0.00
C ASN A 62 2.12 12.21 -0.05
N GLN A 63 1.56 12.83 -1.10
CA GLN A 63 1.51 14.27 -1.22
C GLN A 63 0.67 14.84 -0.08
N GLU A 64 1.24 15.72 0.74
CA GLU A 64 0.45 16.46 1.70
C GLU A 64 -0.47 17.43 0.95
N PRO A 65 -1.75 17.51 1.33
CA PRO A 65 -2.62 18.52 0.77
C PRO A 65 -2.04 19.88 1.21
N ASN A 66 -1.92 20.82 0.28
CA ASN A 66 -1.39 22.15 0.56
C ASN A 66 -2.48 22.96 1.29
N ILE A 67 -2.72 22.63 2.57
CA ILE A 67 -3.73 23.28 3.40
C ILE A 67 -3.05 24.02 4.56
N LEU A 68 -2.94 25.33 4.44
CA LEU A 68 -2.98 26.22 5.59
C LEU A 68 -4.46 26.53 5.87
N ALA A 69 -5.19 25.61 6.53
CA ALA A 69 -6.58 25.84 6.90
C ALA A 69 -6.77 25.87 8.42
N VAL A 70 -6.73 27.07 8.98
CA VAL A 70 -7.40 27.37 10.26
C VAL A 70 -8.85 27.67 9.92
N ASN A 71 -9.80 26.79 10.28
CA ASN A 71 -11.23 27.04 10.06
C ASN A 71 -11.97 27.32 11.38
N PRO A 72 -12.09 28.60 11.80
CA PRO A 72 -12.89 28.98 12.96
C PRO A 72 -14.40 29.11 12.68
N LYS A 73 -14.89 28.78 11.48
CA LYS A 73 -16.26 29.08 11.01
C LYS A 73 -16.97 27.90 10.33
N ALA A 74 -16.63 26.64 10.65
CA ALA A 74 -17.39 25.49 10.17
C ALA A 74 -18.90 25.69 10.47
N LYS A 75 -19.70 25.88 9.41
CA LYS A 75 -21.15 26.07 9.54
C LYS A 75 -21.81 24.71 9.65
N ILE A 76 -22.53 24.49 10.75
CA ILE A 76 -23.46 23.38 10.90
C ILE A 76 -24.66 23.66 9.99
N ILE A 77 -24.77 22.94 8.86
CA ILE A 77 -25.94 23.01 7.99
C ILE A 77 -27.05 22.18 8.65
N LYS A 78 -28.12 22.84 9.12
CA LYS A 78 -29.33 22.16 9.59
C LYS A 78 -30.25 21.89 8.39
N ASP A 79 -30.63 20.63 8.19
CA ASP A 79 -31.68 20.24 7.23
C ASP A 79 -33.01 20.93 7.59
N THR A 80 -33.80 21.32 6.60
CA THR A 80 -35.09 22.02 6.80
C THR A 80 -36.17 21.12 7.39
N ASN A 81 -36.02 19.80 7.33
CA ASN A 81 -36.92 18.83 7.97
C ASN A 81 -36.44 18.35 9.35
N TRP A 82 -35.47 19.07 9.95
CA TRP A 82 -34.84 18.67 11.20
C TRP A 82 -35.79 18.76 12.40
N ARG A 83 -36.04 17.61 13.05
CA ARG A 83 -36.62 17.54 14.39
C ARG A 83 -35.48 17.29 15.39
N PRO A 84 -35.28 18.13 16.41
CA PRO A 84 -34.23 17.93 17.43
C PRO A 84 -34.39 16.63 18.24
N TYR A 85 -35.60 16.06 18.20
CA TYR A 85 -35.96 14.86 18.93
C TYR A 85 -36.68 13.90 17.99
N ASN A 86 -36.37 12.62 18.13
CA ASN A 86 -37.22 11.55 17.64
C ASN A 86 -38.62 11.64 18.29
N PRO A 87 -39.66 10.99 17.73
CA PRO A 87 -41.00 10.95 18.36
C PRO A 87 -41.02 10.42 19.79
N ASP A 88 -39.98 9.69 20.21
CA ASP A 88 -39.78 9.14 21.55
C ASP A 88 -39.04 10.09 22.52
N GLY A 89 -38.66 11.30 22.09
CA GLY A 89 -37.94 12.29 22.90
C GLY A 89 -36.43 12.13 22.96
N SER A 90 -35.85 11.12 22.27
CA SER A 90 -34.39 10.96 22.18
C SER A 90 -33.75 11.97 21.23
N VAL A 91 -32.53 12.40 21.54
CA VAL A 91 -31.75 13.36 20.73
C VAL A 91 -31.29 12.68 19.45
N ASN A 92 -31.56 13.29 18.29
CA ASN A 92 -31.02 12.80 17.03
C ASN A 92 -29.51 13.14 16.92
N GLN A 93 -28.65 12.13 16.94
CA GLN A 93 -27.19 12.32 16.84
C GLN A 93 -26.69 12.39 15.38
N ASP A 94 -27.60 12.43 14.40
CA ASP A 94 -27.30 12.43 12.96
C ASP A 94 -26.85 13.80 12.42
N PHE A 95 -25.87 14.43 13.05
CA PHE A 95 -25.20 15.59 12.43
C PHE A 95 -24.26 15.09 11.35
N LYS A 96 -24.65 15.22 10.08
CA LYS A 96 -23.72 15.07 8.96
C LYS A 96 -22.93 16.36 8.82
N VAL A 97 -21.72 16.39 9.36
CA VAL A 97 -20.75 17.46 9.05
C VAL A 97 -20.32 17.23 7.60
N VAL A 98 -20.93 17.97 6.67
CA VAL A 98 -20.47 18.05 5.30
C VAL A 98 -19.37 19.12 5.27
N PRO A 99 -18.14 18.81 4.81
CA PRO A 99 -17.13 19.83 4.60
C PRO A 99 -17.69 20.93 3.70
N ASP A 100 -17.52 22.19 4.07
CA ASP A 100 -17.86 23.32 3.21
C ASP A 100 -16.88 23.34 2.02
N ASP A 101 -17.22 22.62 0.96
CA ASP A 101 -16.45 22.50 -0.27
C ASP A 101 -16.59 23.73 -1.18
N SER A 102 -17.33 24.76 -0.74
CA SER A 102 -17.34 26.06 -1.43
C SER A 102 -16.03 26.83 -1.26
N VAL A 103 -15.20 26.43 -0.29
CA VAL A 103 -13.84 26.95 -0.10
C VAL A 103 -12.88 26.17 -0.99
N PRO A 104 -12.20 26.80 -1.97
CA PRO A 104 -11.34 26.12 -2.94
C PRO A 104 -10.26 25.21 -2.30
N GLU A 105 -9.69 25.62 -1.17
CA GLU A 105 -8.67 24.86 -0.45
C GLU A 105 -9.23 23.59 0.20
N ILE A 106 -10.46 23.65 0.71
CA ILE A 106 -11.16 22.49 1.30
C ILE A 106 -11.58 21.52 0.19
N ALA A 107 -12.09 22.04 -0.93
CA ALA A 107 -12.41 21.24 -2.10
C ALA A 107 -11.16 20.51 -2.63
N GLN A 108 -10.02 21.20 -2.71
CA GLN A 108 -8.76 20.61 -3.16
C GLN A 108 -8.27 19.52 -2.20
N ALA A 109 -8.31 19.76 -0.88
CA ALA A 109 -7.93 18.76 0.11
C ALA A 109 -8.82 17.51 0.05
N LEU A 110 -10.13 17.69 -0.04
CA LEU A 110 -11.10 16.60 -0.17
C LEU A 110 -10.86 15.80 -1.45
N GLN A 111 -10.56 16.48 -2.55
CA GLN A 111 -10.23 15.84 -3.81
C GLN A 111 -8.93 15.03 -3.74
N ILE A 112 -7.91 15.53 -3.03
CA ILE A 112 -6.66 14.78 -2.80
C ILE A 112 -6.95 13.50 -2.01
N GLU A 113 -7.74 13.57 -0.93
CA GLU A 113 -8.13 12.37 -0.14
C GLU A 113 -8.86 11.33 -1.00
N GLN A 114 -9.85 11.77 -1.80
CA GLN A 114 -10.57 10.88 -2.72
C GLN A 114 -9.63 10.28 -3.78
N ASN A 115 -8.67 11.07 -4.25
CA ASN A 115 -7.68 10.61 -5.22
C ASN A 115 -6.72 9.57 -4.62
N ARG A 116 -6.40 9.61 -3.32
CA ARG A 116 -5.56 8.55 -2.69
C ARG A 116 -6.16 7.17 -2.86
N VAL A 117 -7.48 7.03 -2.62
CA VAL A 117 -8.20 5.77 -2.84
C VAL A 117 -8.08 5.32 -4.30
N LYS A 118 -8.22 6.25 -5.24
CA LYS A 118 -8.09 5.97 -6.68
C LYS A 118 -6.67 5.52 -7.04
N TRP A 119 -5.64 6.22 -6.57
CA TRP A 119 -4.24 5.87 -6.83
C TRP A 119 -3.84 4.54 -6.19
N THR A 120 -4.34 4.25 -4.98
CA THR A 120 -4.16 2.94 -4.36
C THR A 120 -4.84 1.83 -5.17
N LYS A 121 -6.04 2.07 -5.70
CA LYS A 121 -6.70 1.11 -6.59
C LYS A 121 -5.87 0.86 -7.85
N GLU A 122 -5.30 1.90 -8.43
CA GLU A 122 -4.43 1.75 -9.60
C GLU A 122 -3.17 0.92 -9.27
N LEU A 123 -2.55 1.11 -8.09
CA LEU A 123 -1.46 0.24 -7.63
C LEU A 123 -1.90 -1.23 -7.48
N ILE A 124 -3.12 -1.47 -6.98
CA ILE A 124 -3.70 -2.81 -6.90
C ILE A 124 -3.90 -3.42 -8.29
N ASP A 125 -4.39 -2.63 -9.25
CA ASP A 125 -4.60 -3.06 -10.63
C ASP A 125 -3.27 -3.35 -11.36
N ILE A 126 -2.18 -2.66 -11.01
CA ILE A 126 -0.82 -3.00 -11.47
C ILE A 126 -0.38 -4.37 -10.91
N GLY A 127 -0.70 -4.67 -9.65
CA GLY A 127 -0.48 -5.99 -9.05
C GLY A 127 0.96 -6.25 -8.60
N LEU A 128 1.47 -7.46 -8.88
CA LEU A 128 2.81 -7.92 -8.42
C LEU A 128 3.98 -6.96 -8.74
N PRO A 129 4.04 -6.30 -9.92
CA PRO A 129 5.10 -5.33 -10.21
C PRO A 129 5.16 -4.13 -9.26
N ALA A 130 4.06 -3.78 -8.58
CA ALA A 130 4.02 -2.67 -7.62
C ALA A 130 4.52 -3.06 -6.22
N VAL A 131 4.47 -4.35 -5.86
CA VAL A 131 4.81 -4.86 -4.52
C VAL A 131 6.17 -4.39 -4.01
N PRO A 132 7.28 -4.45 -4.77
CA PRO A 132 8.60 -4.05 -4.24
C PRO A 132 8.64 -2.61 -3.73
N GLU A 133 8.17 -1.65 -4.53
CA GLU A 133 8.21 -0.23 -4.14
C GLU A 133 7.17 0.08 -3.05
N MET A 134 6.02 -0.60 -3.06
CA MET A 134 5.03 -0.50 -1.99
C MET A 134 5.57 -1.02 -0.65
N VAL A 135 6.25 -2.18 -0.64
CA VAL A 135 6.91 -2.72 0.58
C VAL A 135 7.96 -1.75 1.10
N LYS A 136 8.81 -1.22 0.22
CA LYS A 136 9.81 -0.21 0.58
C LYS A 136 9.15 1.04 1.20
N THR A 137 8.03 1.49 0.63
CA THR A 137 7.26 2.64 1.14
C THR A 137 6.66 2.36 2.52
N VAL A 138 6.16 1.16 2.78
CA VAL A 138 5.64 0.79 4.10
C VAL A 138 6.75 0.77 5.16
N LEU A 139 7.96 0.36 4.79
CA LEU A 139 9.10 0.31 5.70
C LEU A 139 9.74 1.68 5.96
N ASP A 140 9.52 2.66 5.09
CA ASP A 140 10.01 4.02 5.25
C ASP A 140 9.07 4.86 6.13
N GLN A 141 9.51 5.15 7.35
CA GLN A 141 8.73 5.87 8.36
C GLN A 141 8.43 7.33 7.99
N GLY A 142 9.11 7.91 6.99
CA GLY A 142 8.86 9.27 6.52
C GLY A 142 7.53 9.46 5.80
N TYR A 143 6.86 8.36 5.43
CA TYR A 143 5.57 8.42 4.75
C TYR A 143 4.38 8.44 5.73
N LYS A 144 3.59 9.50 5.66
CA LYS A 144 2.40 9.75 6.50
C LYS A 144 1.20 8.88 6.12
N TYR A 145 1.03 8.58 4.84
CA TYR A 145 -0.17 7.91 4.30
C TYR A 145 0.07 6.42 4.01
N ARG A 146 1.00 5.78 4.74
CA ARG A 146 1.38 4.36 4.59
C ARG A 146 0.21 3.39 4.73
N HIS A 147 -0.84 3.73 5.48
CA HIS A 147 -2.01 2.88 5.65
C HIS A 147 -2.72 2.55 4.33
N PHE A 148 -2.72 3.48 3.36
CA PHE A 148 -3.22 3.21 2.00
C PHE A 148 -2.38 2.15 1.28
N ILE A 149 -1.06 2.22 1.44
CA ILE A 149 -0.14 1.26 0.83
C ILE A 149 -0.28 -0.13 1.47
N VAL A 150 -0.41 -0.19 2.81
CA VAL A 150 -0.68 -1.43 3.56
C VAL A 150 -1.99 -2.07 3.10
N TYR A 151 -3.05 -1.27 2.94
CA TYR A 151 -4.30 -1.73 2.35
C TYR A 151 -4.07 -2.31 0.95
N GLY A 152 -3.38 -1.57 0.08
CA GLY A 152 -3.06 -2.03 -1.28
C GLY A 152 -2.31 -3.36 -1.33
N LEU A 153 -1.28 -3.52 -0.49
CA LEU A 153 -0.52 -4.77 -0.37
C LEU A 153 -1.42 -5.95 0.04
N SER A 154 -2.36 -5.74 0.97
CA SER A 154 -3.32 -6.77 1.37
C SER A 154 -4.25 -7.20 0.22
N GLN A 155 -4.64 -6.27 -0.66
CA GLN A 155 -5.51 -6.56 -1.79
C GLN A 155 -4.80 -7.26 -2.94
N ILE A 156 -3.49 -6.98 -3.13
CA ILE A 156 -2.65 -7.73 -4.07
C ILE A 156 -2.49 -9.19 -3.63
N LYS A 157 -2.66 -9.47 -2.33
CA LYS A 157 -2.60 -10.80 -1.70
C LYS A 157 -1.26 -11.52 -1.87
N ASP A 158 -0.19 -10.74 -1.99
CA ASP A 158 1.17 -11.28 -2.00
C ASP A 158 1.63 -11.54 -0.57
N ILE A 159 1.75 -12.81 -0.19
CA ILE A 159 2.14 -13.23 1.16
C ILE A 159 3.53 -12.71 1.58
N ARG A 160 4.39 -12.34 0.61
CA ARG A 160 5.72 -11.79 0.88
C ARG A 160 5.68 -10.41 1.53
N THR A 161 4.51 -9.78 1.57
CA THR A 161 4.28 -8.46 2.18
C THR A 161 4.09 -8.53 3.70
N VAL A 162 3.85 -9.73 4.25
CA VAL A 162 3.59 -9.93 5.70
C VAL A 162 4.65 -9.30 6.60
N PRO A 163 5.98 -9.44 6.36
CA PRO A 163 6.98 -8.80 7.21
C PRO A 163 6.84 -7.27 7.29
N ALA A 164 6.50 -6.62 6.17
CA ALA A 164 6.32 -5.17 6.15
C ALA A 164 5.06 -4.75 6.92
N ILE A 165 3.98 -5.52 6.82
CA ILE A 165 2.73 -5.28 7.54
C ILE A 165 2.91 -5.55 9.05
N LEU A 166 3.65 -6.60 9.43
CA LEU A 166 4.03 -6.84 10.83
C LEU A 166 4.87 -5.70 11.39
N LYS A 167 5.83 -5.18 10.62
CA LYS A 167 6.59 -3.99 11.03
C LYS A 167 5.66 -2.80 11.26
N PHE A 168 4.75 -2.52 10.34
CA PHE A 168 3.75 -1.46 10.49
C PHE A 168 2.83 -1.66 11.71
N PHE A 169 2.45 -2.91 12.01
CA PHE A 169 1.70 -3.26 13.21
C PHE A 169 2.50 -2.95 14.50
N SER A 170 3.76 -3.37 14.54
CA SER A 170 4.66 -3.13 15.68
C SER A 170 4.82 -1.62 15.96
N GLU A 171 4.91 -0.79 14.91
CA GLU A 171 4.95 0.67 15.06
C GLU A 171 3.67 1.22 15.69
N GLY A 172 2.50 0.65 15.36
CA GLY A 172 1.24 1.01 16.02
C GLY A 172 1.23 0.68 17.52
N ILE A 173 1.84 -0.45 17.90
CA ILE A 173 2.01 -0.87 19.30
C ILE A 173 2.97 0.08 20.04
N GLU A 174 4.11 0.43 19.42
CA GLU A 174 5.06 1.38 20.01
C GLU A 174 4.45 2.77 20.17
N GLN A 175 3.63 3.22 19.22
CA GLN A 175 2.94 4.51 19.34
C GLN A 175 1.90 4.52 20.48
N GLU A 176 1.22 3.40 20.75
CA GLU A 176 0.34 3.28 21.91
C GLU A 176 1.12 3.29 23.23
N LYS A 177 2.30 2.66 23.27
CA LYS A 177 3.20 2.74 24.44
C LYS A 177 3.66 4.17 24.66
N LEU A 178 4.04 4.87 23.60
CA LEU A 178 4.40 6.30 23.65
C LEU A 178 3.24 7.13 24.21
N ALA A 179 2.01 6.89 23.76
CA ALA A 179 0.83 7.57 24.30
C ALA A 179 0.71 7.40 25.83
N LYS A 180 0.90 6.18 26.35
CA LYS A 180 0.86 5.91 27.80
C LYS A 180 1.96 6.68 28.56
N THR A 181 3.18 6.73 28.00
CA THR A 181 4.28 7.50 28.57
C THR A 181 3.96 9.00 28.60
N LEU A 182 3.38 9.53 27.52
CA LEU A 182 2.99 10.94 27.41
C LEU A 182 1.89 11.31 28.43
N GLU A 183 0.94 10.39 28.70
CA GLU A 183 -0.06 10.60 29.75
C GLU A 183 0.56 10.69 31.14
N GLN A 184 1.55 9.85 31.44
CA GLN A 184 2.29 9.88 32.71
C GLN A 184 3.10 11.18 32.88
N MET A 185 3.52 11.79 31.77
CA MET A 185 4.19 13.10 31.74
C MET A 185 3.20 14.28 31.71
N GLU A 186 1.90 14.03 31.84
CA GLU A 186 0.83 15.04 31.76
C GLU A 186 0.74 15.77 30.40
N LEU A 187 1.34 15.22 29.33
CA LEU A 187 1.29 15.73 27.96
C LEU A 187 0.05 15.17 27.23
N LYS A 188 -1.13 15.66 27.64
CA LYS A 188 -2.43 15.07 27.26
C LYS A 188 -2.73 15.14 25.76
N GLU A 189 -2.40 16.25 25.09
CA GLU A 189 -2.70 16.41 23.66
C GLU A 189 -1.81 15.50 22.79
N GLU A 190 -0.52 15.44 23.09
CA GLU A 190 0.44 14.56 22.43
C GLU A 190 0.05 13.09 22.63
N ALA A 191 -0.38 12.73 23.84
CA ALA A 191 -0.83 11.39 24.16
C ALA A 191 -2.05 10.97 23.32
N VAL A 192 -3.04 11.86 23.17
CA VAL A 192 -4.22 11.60 22.33
C VAL A 192 -3.80 11.38 20.88
N ARG A 193 -2.97 12.27 20.31
CA ARG A 193 -2.47 12.12 18.93
C ARG A 193 -1.72 10.81 18.72
N ALA A 194 -0.83 10.45 19.65
CA ALA A 194 -0.09 9.20 19.59
C ALA A 194 -1.03 7.97 19.68
N ARG A 195 -2.02 8.01 20.57
CA ARG A 195 -3.00 6.92 20.71
C ARG A 195 -3.83 6.74 19.45
N GLU A 196 -4.31 7.81 18.85
CA GLU A 196 -5.09 7.77 17.61
C GLU A 196 -4.26 7.19 16.46
N GLU A 197 -3.04 7.67 16.28
CA GLU A 197 -2.13 7.17 15.24
C GLU A 197 -1.80 5.68 15.46
N GLY A 198 -1.48 5.28 16.70
CA GLY A 198 -1.19 3.90 17.05
C GLY A 198 -2.38 2.99 16.77
N THR A 199 -3.58 3.38 17.22
CA THR A 199 -4.83 2.64 17.00
C THR A 199 -5.12 2.47 15.51
N HIS A 200 -4.95 3.53 14.72
CA HIS A 200 -5.15 3.50 13.28
C HIS A 200 -4.17 2.55 12.57
N LYS A 201 -2.88 2.60 12.92
CA LYS A 201 -1.86 1.68 12.39
C LYS A 201 -2.18 0.22 12.73
N LYS A 202 -2.49 -0.07 14.00
CA LYS A 202 -2.85 -1.42 14.46
C LYS A 202 -4.06 -1.95 13.70
N LYS A 203 -5.16 -1.18 13.66
CA LYS A 203 -6.38 -1.59 12.95
C LYS A 203 -6.11 -1.93 11.48
N THR A 204 -5.41 -1.04 10.78
CA THR A 204 -5.09 -1.24 9.36
C THR A 204 -4.22 -2.49 9.15
N ALA A 205 -3.20 -2.67 9.99
CA ALA A 205 -2.33 -3.84 9.89
C ALA A 205 -3.10 -5.14 10.15
N LEU A 206 -3.96 -5.15 11.17
CA LEU A 206 -4.78 -6.31 11.50
C LEU A 206 -5.75 -6.68 10.38
N GLU A 207 -6.44 -5.70 9.79
CA GLU A 207 -7.29 -5.94 8.63
C GLU A 207 -6.49 -6.53 7.46
N ALA A 208 -5.31 -5.97 7.16
CA ALA A 208 -4.43 -6.45 6.11
C ALA A 208 -3.94 -7.90 6.37
N LEU A 209 -3.53 -8.20 7.60
CA LEU A 209 -3.09 -9.53 8.01
C LEU A 209 -4.23 -10.56 7.96
N LYS A 210 -5.46 -10.17 8.33
CA LYS A 210 -6.65 -11.02 8.18
C LYS A 210 -6.93 -11.35 6.72
N VAL A 211 -6.85 -10.35 5.84
CA VAL A 211 -7.05 -10.54 4.40
C VAL A 211 -6.00 -11.49 3.81
N LEU A 212 -4.73 -11.36 4.20
CA LEU A 212 -3.63 -12.18 3.68
C LEU A 212 -3.64 -13.61 4.22
N SER A 213 -3.90 -13.78 5.51
CA SER A 213 -3.83 -15.09 6.17
C SER A 213 -5.14 -15.89 6.08
N GLY A 214 -6.28 -15.21 5.88
CA GLY A 214 -7.60 -15.80 6.10
C GLY A 214 -7.88 -16.18 7.56
N LYS A 215 -7.07 -15.71 8.51
CA LYS A 215 -7.16 -16.01 9.95
C LYS A 215 -7.39 -14.73 10.74
N ASP A 216 -7.89 -14.86 11.97
CA ASP A 216 -8.03 -13.75 12.91
C ASP A 216 -7.39 -14.12 14.24
N PHE A 217 -6.22 -13.54 14.52
CA PHE A 217 -5.53 -13.72 15.81
C PHE A 217 -5.75 -12.52 16.76
N GLY A 218 -6.66 -11.60 16.43
CA GLY A 218 -6.87 -10.38 17.22
C GLY A 218 -5.64 -9.48 17.26
N GLU A 219 -5.47 -8.72 18.33
CA GLU A 219 -4.33 -7.79 18.53
C GLU A 219 -3.06 -8.48 19.03
N GLU A 220 -3.03 -9.81 19.09
CA GLU A 220 -1.89 -10.56 19.64
C GLU A 220 -0.75 -10.63 18.63
N TYR A 221 0.15 -9.65 18.67
CA TYR A 221 1.32 -9.56 17.77
C TYR A 221 2.12 -10.87 17.69
N GLN A 222 2.35 -11.54 18.82
CA GLN A 222 3.13 -12.78 18.87
C GLN A 222 2.49 -13.89 18.05
N LYS A 223 1.16 -14.06 18.10
CA LYS A 223 0.45 -15.05 17.28
C LYS A 223 0.61 -14.78 15.79
N TRP A 224 0.57 -13.52 15.38
CA TRP A 224 0.82 -13.12 14.00
C TRP A 224 2.25 -13.42 13.56
N GLU A 225 3.23 -13.17 14.42
CA GLU A 225 4.64 -13.45 14.13
C GLU A 225 4.94 -14.95 14.06
N GLU A 226 4.39 -15.73 14.98
CA GLU A 226 4.49 -17.20 15.00
C GLU A 226 3.87 -17.82 13.74
N TRP A 227 2.65 -17.40 13.39
CA TRP A 227 2.00 -17.81 12.17
C TRP A 227 2.86 -17.49 10.94
N TRP A 228 3.46 -16.30 10.88
CA TRP A 228 4.35 -15.95 9.77
C TRP A 228 5.58 -16.85 9.72
N LYS A 229 6.25 -17.11 10.86
CA LYS A 229 7.41 -18.01 10.94
C LYS A 229 7.10 -19.44 10.49
N GLU A 230 5.89 -19.94 10.76
CA GLU A 230 5.45 -21.24 10.28
C GLU A 230 5.15 -21.22 8.77
N THR A 231 4.48 -20.18 8.30
CA THR A 231 4.09 -20.01 6.90
C THR A 231 5.31 -19.82 6.00
N GLU A 232 6.29 -19.01 6.41
CA GLU A 232 7.53 -18.77 5.69
C GLU A 232 8.30 -20.07 5.40
N LYS A 233 8.33 -21.00 6.37
CA LYS A 233 8.98 -22.31 6.20
C LYS A 233 8.31 -23.16 5.11
N GLN A 234 7.00 -22.99 4.90
CA GLN A 234 6.22 -23.78 3.94
C GLN A 234 6.31 -23.24 2.51
N ILE A 235 6.60 -21.94 2.34
CA ILE A 235 6.67 -21.29 1.02
C ILE A 235 7.99 -21.60 0.30
N GLY A 236 9.02 -22.07 1.03
CA GLY A 236 10.36 -22.30 0.48
C GLY A 236 11.12 -20.99 0.20
N PRO A 237 12.38 -21.06 -0.27
CA PRO A 237 13.12 -19.86 -0.67
C PRO A 237 12.37 -19.21 -1.82
N VAL A 238 11.84 -18.02 -1.55
CA VAL A 238 11.07 -17.23 -2.49
C VAL A 238 11.91 -16.95 -3.73
N GLU A 239 11.51 -17.51 -4.89
CA GLU A 239 11.98 -17.01 -6.18
C GLU A 239 11.44 -15.60 -6.34
N LEU A 240 12.34 -14.63 -6.19
CA LEU A 240 12.01 -13.25 -6.43
C LEU A 240 11.75 -13.09 -7.94
N PRO A 241 10.71 -12.35 -8.37
CA PRO A 241 10.55 -11.93 -9.74
C PRO A 241 11.88 -11.33 -10.24
N LYS A 242 12.25 -11.55 -11.50
CA LYS A 242 13.55 -11.10 -12.05
C LYS A 242 13.83 -9.60 -11.84
N THR A 243 12.80 -8.79 -11.58
CA THR A 243 12.88 -7.38 -11.16
C THR A 243 13.64 -7.12 -9.86
N TYR A 244 13.81 -8.13 -9.00
CA TYR A 244 14.49 -8.01 -7.70
C TYR A 244 16.00 -8.27 -7.78
N GLU A 245 16.53 -8.70 -8.93
CA GLU A 245 17.98 -8.78 -9.15
C GLU A 245 18.54 -7.39 -9.52
N ALA A 246 18.32 -6.40 -8.65
CA ALA A 246 19.12 -5.18 -8.70
C ALA A 246 20.57 -5.56 -8.35
N LYS A 247 21.49 -5.44 -9.32
CA LYS A 247 22.93 -5.66 -9.12
C LYS A 247 23.40 -4.89 -7.87
N GLY A 248 23.59 -5.61 -6.76
CA GLY A 248 24.16 -5.08 -5.52
C GLY A 248 23.22 -4.98 -4.30
N ALA A 249 21.93 -5.30 -4.40
CA ALA A 249 21.05 -5.33 -3.23
C ALA A 249 20.93 -6.75 -2.64
N SER A 250 21.48 -6.97 -1.44
CA SER A 250 21.23 -8.20 -0.68
C SER A 250 19.75 -8.32 -0.34
N SER A 251 19.22 -9.55 -0.48
CA SER A 251 17.84 -9.92 -0.10
C SER A 251 17.49 -9.42 1.31
N PRO A 252 16.29 -8.84 1.56
CA PRO A 252 15.88 -8.38 2.89
C PRO A 252 15.98 -9.47 3.97
N SER A 253 15.74 -10.74 3.60
CA SER A 253 15.95 -11.92 4.46
C SER A 253 17.39 -12.05 5.00
N GLN A 254 18.38 -11.52 4.28
CA GLN A 254 19.77 -11.45 4.73
C GLN A 254 20.03 -10.25 5.67
N GLN A 255 19.31 -9.14 5.51
CA GLN A 255 19.38 -8.01 6.44
C GLN A 255 18.76 -8.37 7.80
N TYR A 256 17.65 -9.11 7.85
CA TYR A 256 17.05 -9.59 9.10
C TYR A 256 18.00 -10.49 9.93
N LYS A 257 18.85 -11.30 9.27
CA LYS A 257 19.86 -12.11 9.97
C LYS A 257 21.07 -11.31 10.44
N LYS A 258 21.47 -10.25 9.70
CA LYS A 258 22.58 -9.39 10.10
C LYS A 258 22.25 -8.55 11.34
N SER A 259 21.06 -7.94 11.39
CA SER A 259 20.66 -7.10 12.52
C SER A 259 20.43 -7.88 13.83
N ALA A 260 20.08 -9.17 13.74
CA ALA A 260 19.93 -10.04 14.91
C ALA A 260 21.27 -10.54 15.47
N ASN A 261 22.31 -10.68 14.63
CA ASN A 261 23.64 -11.10 15.07
C ASN A 261 24.53 -9.95 15.58
N GLU A 262 24.21 -8.70 15.24
CA GLU A 262 24.96 -7.52 15.69
C GLU A 262 24.51 -6.99 17.07
N GLN A 263 23.42 -7.52 17.64
CA GLN A 263 22.89 -7.09 18.94
C GLN A 263 23.24 -8.01 20.13
N ASN A 264 24.14 -9.00 19.96
CA ASN A 264 24.61 -9.79 21.10
C ASN A 264 26.12 -10.05 21.09
N PRO A 265 26.95 -9.14 21.63
CA PRO A 265 28.34 -9.43 21.93
C PRO A 265 28.51 -9.66 23.44
N GLN A 266 28.00 -10.75 24.01
CA GLN A 266 28.46 -11.18 25.34
C GLN A 266 28.17 -12.66 25.65
N SER A 267 29.13 -13.52 25.32
CA SER A 267 29.48 -14.67 26.17
C SER A 267 30.92 -15.11 25.84
N GLY A 268 31.89 -14.31 26.27
CA GLY A 268 33.27 -14.79 26.39
C GLY A 268 33.34 -15.78 27.54
N GLU A 269 33.55 -17.05 27.19
CA GLU A 269 33.87 -18.13 28.13
C GLU A 269 35.08 -17.74 28.99
N SER A 270 34.86 -17.63 30.30
CA SER A 270 35.93 -17.89 31.25
C SER A 270 36.14 -19.41 31.31
N LYS A 271 37.36 -19.85 31.02
CA LYS A 271 37.84 -21.19 31.40
C LYS A 271 39.03 -21.04 32.36
N PRO A 272 39.19 -22.02 33.27
CA PRO A 272 39.90 -21.88 34.54
C PRO A 272 41.41 -21.72 34.41
#